data_AF-A0A8S2WQW2-F1
#
_entry.id   AF-A0A8S2WQW2-F1
#
_cell.length_a   1.000
_cell.length_b   1.000
_cell.length_c   1.000
_cell.angle_alpha   90.00
_cell.angle_beta   90.00
_cell.angle_gamma   90.00
#
_symmetry.space_group_name_H-M   'P 1'
#
loop_
_entity.id
_entity.type
_entity.pdbx_description
1 polymer ?
#
loop_
_entity_poly.entity_id
_entity_poly.type
_entity_poly.pdbx_seq_one_letter_code
_entity_poly.pdbx_strand_id
1 'polypeptide(L)'
;AKFRPRSAFSSELTDIVRGLLQKDLTKRLGLMYNGVNDIKKHLWFRDVDFIQIFLKKIRPPWQPDVKVNNFPDAEDEEPSRSSTNLYEKEFNEF
;
A
#
# COMPACT_ATOMS: atom_id res chain seq x y z
N ALA A 1 -15.56 14.23 1.38
CA ALA A 1 -15.69 14.29 -0.09
C ALA A 1 -16.31 12.99 -0.61
N LYS A 2 -17.14 13.02 -1.65
CA LYS A 2 -17.74 11.82 -2.29
C LYS A 2 -16.83 11.39 -3.45
N PHE A 3 -16.43 10.13 -3.50
CA PHE A 3 -15.60 9.59 -4.58
C PHE A 3 -16.28 9.77 -5.95
N ARG A 4 -15.55 10.31 -6.93
CA ARG A 4 -15.99 10.51 -8.31
C ARG A 4 -15.07 9.69 -9.25
N PRO A 5 -15.51 8.52 -9.76
CA PRO A 5 -14.68 7.69 -10.62
C PRO A 5 -14.47 8.34 -11.99
N ARG A 6 -13.32 8.06 -12.62
CA ARG A 6 -13.10 8.39 -14.04
C ARG A 6 -13.87 7.41 -14.92
N SER A 7 -14.26 7.84 -16.12
CA SER A 7 -14.97 6.99 -17.10
C SER A 7 -14.16 5.75 -17.53
N ALA A 8 -12.83 5.81 -17.44
CA ALA A 8 -11.95 4.70 -17.76
C ALA A 8 -11.91 3.58 -16.70
N PHE A 9 -12.54 3.77 -15.54
CA PHE A 9 -12.55 2.74 -14.50
C PHE A 9 -13.60 1.68 -14.82
N SER A 10 -13.24 0.40 -14.63
CA SER A 10 -14.23 -0.68 -14.70
C SER A 10 -15.27 -0.53 -13.60
N SER A 11 -16.42 -1.19 -13.78
CA SER A 11 -17.47 -1.26 -12.76
C SER A 11 -16.96 -1.87 -11.45
N GLU A 12 -16.18 -2.96 -11.54
CA GLU A 12 -15.62 -3.66 -10.40
C GLU A 12 -14.59 -2.81 -9.66
N LEU A 13 -13.73 -2.08 -10.38
CA LEU A 13 -12.77 -1.15 -9.77
C LEU A 13 -13.51 -0.03 -9.04
N THR A 14 -14.53 0.52 -9.68
CA THR A 14 -15.33 1.58 -9.09
C THR A 14 -16.03 1.11 -7.81
N ASP A 15 -16.53 -0.12 -7.82
CA ASP A 15 -17.25 -0.71 -6.68
C ASP A 15 -16.32 -0.95 -5.48
N ILE A 16 -15.17 -1.61 -5.68
CA ILE A 16 -14.21 -1.84 -4.59
C ILE A 16 -13.74 -0.53 -3.97
N VAL A 17 -13.44 0.49 -4.80
CA VAL A 17 -12.98 1.79 -4.30
C VAL A 17 -14.07 2.49 -3.49
N ARG A 18 -15.35 2.37 -3.86
CA ARG A 18 -16.45 2.91 -3.05
C ARG A 18 -16.58 2.19 -1.71
N GLY A 19 -16.42 0.87 -1.69
CA GLY A 19 -16.46 0.07 -0.47
C GLY A 19 -15.30 0.37 0.48
N LEU A 20 -14.10 0.59 -0.07
CA LEU A 20 -12.90 0.98 0.70
C LEU A 20 -12.98 2.43 1.21
N LEU A 21 -13.43 3.36 0.37
CA LEU A 21 -13.55 4.79 0.71
C LEU A 21 -14.92 5.13 1.32
N GLN A 22 -15.57 4.16 1.96
CA GLN A 22 -16.84 4.37 2.63
C GLN A 22 -16.68 5.31 3.84
N LYS A 23 -17.53 6.33 3.93
CA LYS A 23 -17.50 7.33 5.02
C LYS A 23 -17.90 6.71 6.36
N ASP A 24 -18.90 5.85 6.33
CA ASP A 24 -19.37 5.08 7.48
C ASP A 24 -18.44 3.88 7.75
N LEU A 25 -17.74 3.87 8.88
CA LEU A 25 -16.78 2.82 9.24
C LEU A 25 -17.45 1.44 9.32
N THR A 26 -18.71 1.38 9.76
CA THR A 26 -19.44 0.10 9.94
C THR A 26 -19.76 -0.58 8.61
N LYS A 27 -19.65 0.15 7.49
CA LYS A 27 -19.91 -0.31 6.13
C LYS A 27 -18.65 -0.35 5.26
N ARG A 28 -17.49 -0.01 5.83
CA ARG A 28 -16.24 0.01 5.09
C ARG A 28 -15.71 -1.41 4.93
N LEU A 29 -15.40 -1.80 3.71
CA LEU A 29 -14.77 -3.08 3.43
C LEU A 29 -13.49 -3.24 4.27
N GLY A 30 -13.29 -4.42 4.85
CA GLY A 30 -12.20 -4.66 5.79
C GLY A 30 -12.57 -4.46 7.27
N LEU A 31 -13.65 -3.72 7.58
CA LEU A 31 -14.13 -3.49 8.95
C LEU A 31 -15.45 -4.22 9.28
N MET A 32 -16.06 -4.87 8.28
CA MET A 32 -17.27 -5.67 8.44
C MET A 32 -16.95 -7.05 9.04
N TYR A 33 -17.97 -7.88 9.26
CA TYR A 33 -17.85 -9.19 9.91
C TYR A 33 -16.77 -10.11 9.30
N ASN A 34 -16.64 -10.17 7.97
CA ASN A 34 -15.62 -11.01 7.33
C ASN A 34 -14.23 -10.35 7.23
N GLY A 35 -14.11 -9.10 7.69
CA GLY A 35 -12.88 -8.32 7.67
C GLY A 35 -12.23 -8.26 6.28
N VAL A 36 -10.96 -8.62 6.21
CA VAL A 36 -10.17 -8.61 4.96
C VAL A 36 -10.72 -9.56 3.88
N ASN A 37 -11.50 -10.58 4.26
CA ASN A 37 -12.02 -11.54 3.29
C ASN A 37 -13.05 -10.90 2.35
N ASP A 38 -13.77 -9.85 2.78
CA ASP A 38 -14.66 -9.10 1.88
C ASP A 38 -13.87 -8.39 0.77
N ILE A 39 -12.63 -7.98 1.06
CA ILE A 39 -11.73 -7.37 0.07
C ILE A 39 -11.19 -8.47 -0.86
N LYS A 40 -10.63 -9.55 -0.30
CA LYS A 40 -10.02 -10.63 -1.10
C LYS A 40 -11.00 -11.34 -2.04
N LYS A 41 -12.26 -11.46 -1.64
CA LYS A 41 -13.32 -12.13 -2.43
C LYS A 41 -14.06 -11.18 -3.37
N HIS A 42 -13.74 -9.89 -3.38
CA HIS A 42 -14.39 -8.93 -4.26
C HIS A 42 -14.11 -9.24 -5.74
N LEU A 43 -15.07 -8.99 -6.64
CA LEU A 43 -14.97 -9.31 -8.07
C LEU A 43 -13.74 -8.69 -8.76
N TRP A 44 -13.33 -7.51 -8.31
CA TRP A 44 -12.11 -6.84 -8.80
C TRP A 44 -10.83 -7.68 -8.59
N PHE A 45 -10.81 -8.56 -7.57
CA PHE A 45 -9.71 -9.45 -7.25
C PHE A 45 -9.94 -10.90 -7.70
N ARG A 46 -10.97 -11.19 -8.52
CA ARG A 46 -11.32 -12.58 -8.88
C ARG A 46 -10.18 -13.39 -9.50
N ASP A 47 -9.30 -12.70 -10.23
CA ASP A 47 -8.19 -13.31 -10.98
C ASP A 47 -6.88 -13.31 -10.15
N VAL A 48 -6.94 -12.88 -8.87
CA VAL A 48 -5.78 -12.79 -7.99
C VAL A 48 -5.66 -14.04 -7.11
N ASP A 49 -4.62 -14.84 -7.38
CA ASP A 49 -4.20 -15.89 -6.46
C ASP A 49 -3.30 -15.30 -5.36
N PHE A 50 -3.93 -14.96 -4.23
CA PHE A 50 -3.25 -14.38 -3.07
C PHE A 50 -2.17 -15.29 -2.47
N ILE A 51 -2.30 -16.62 -2.60
CA ILE A 51 -1.29 -17.55 -2.08
C ILE A 51 -0.04 -17.52 -2.97
N GLN A 52 -0.21 -17.47 -4.29
CA GLN A 52 0.93 -17.38 -5.21
C GLN A 52 1.64 -16.02 -5.10
N ILE A 53 0.90 -14.93 -4.85
CA ILE A 53 1.50 -13.61 -4.54
C ILE A 53 2.35 -13.73 -3.27
N PHE A 54 1.78 -14.29 -2.19
CA PHE A 54 2.49 -14.45 -0.91
C PHE A 54 3.77 -15.29 -1.06
N LEU A 55 3.71 -16.37 -1.84
CA LEU A 55 4.85 -17.23 -2.15
C LEU A 55 5.83 -16.63 -3.17
N LYS A 56 5.59 -15.40 -3.65
CA LYS A 56 6.39 -14.72 -4.68
C LYS A 56 6.54 -15.53 -5.98
N LYS A 57 5.50 -16.29 -6.35
CA LYS A 57 5.48 -17.16 -7.54
C LYS A 57 4.90 -16.49 -8.79
N ILE A 58 4.23 -15.36 -8.63
CA ILE A 58 3.72 -14.57 -9.76
C ILE A 58 4.82 -13.65 -10.27
N ARG A 59 5.09 -13.71 -11.58
CA ARG A 59 6.00 -12.77 -12.24
C ARG A 59 5.40 -11.36 -12.18
N PRO A 60 6.12 -10.35 -11.67
CA PRO A 60 5.60 -8.99 -11.63
C PRO A 60 5.44 -8.44 -13.06
N PRO A 61 4.45 -7.57 -13.30
CA PRO A 61 4.21 -6.98 -14.63
C PRO A 61 5.35 -6.06 -15.09
N TRP A 62 6.12 -5.53 -14.13
CA TRP A 62 7.29 -4.70 -14.39
C TRP A 62 8.46 -5.16 -13.50
N GLN A 63 9.65 -5.17 -14.07
CA GLN A 63 10.90 -5.47 -13.39
C GLN A 63 11.87 -4.30 -13.62
N PRO A 64 12.39 -3.65 -12.57
CA PRO A 64 13.36 -2.58 -12.72
C PRO A 64 14.66 -3.08 -13.33
N ASP A 65 15.33 -2.22 -14.08
CA ASP A 65 16.72 -2.47 -14.45
C ASP A 65 17.61 -2.14 -13.24
N VAL A 66 18.30 -3.16 -12.73
CA VAL A 66 19.20 -3.03 -11.58
C VAL A 66 20.55 -2.40 -11.94
N LYS A 67 20.82 -2.17 -13.23
CA LYS A 67 22.05 -1.53 -13.71
C LYS A 67 21.98 -0.01 -13.68
N VAL A 68 20.79 0.57 -13.46
CA VAL A 68 20.58 2.02 -13.43
C VAL A 68 20.17 2.48 -12.03
N ASN A 69 20.48 3.73 -11.71
CA ASN A 69 19.92 4.37 -10.54
C ASN A 69 18.43 4.63 -10.80
N ASN A 70 17.55 3.99 -10.02
CA ASN A 70 16.10 4.18 -10.11
C ASN A 70 15.59 5.25 -9.12
N PHE A 71 16.50 5.92 -8.41
CA PHE A 71 16.20 7.01 -7.49
C PHE A 71 16.51 8.36 -8.13
N PRO A 72 15.80 9.43 -7.74
CA PRO A 72 16.21 10.78 -8.12
C PRO A 72 17.60 11.10 -7.54
N ASP A 73 18.34 11.97 -8.22
CA ASP A 73 19.59 12.49 -7.68
C ASP A 73 19.30 13.29 -6.40
N ALA A 74 20.11 13.05 -5.38
CA ALA A 74 20.07 13.75 -4.10
C ALA A 74 21.44 14.32 -3.80
N GLU A 75 21.49 15.42 -3.05
CA GLU A 75 22.75 15.95 -2.54
C GLU A 75 23.28 15.01 -1.45
N ASP A 76 24.56 14.65 -1.56
CA ASP A 76 25.24 13.88 -0.52
C ASP A 76 25.56 14.81 0.66
N GLU A 77 24.76 14.74 1.73
CA GLU A 77 25.11 15.34 3.01
C GLU A 77 25.96 14.36 3.84
N GLU A 78 27.14 14.80 4.28
CA GLU A 78 27.92 13.99 5.22
C GLU A 78 27.21 13.94 6.59
N PRO A 79 26.91 12.74 7.11
CA PRO A 79 26.26 12.63 8.40
C PRO A 79 27.22 13.08 9.50
N SER A 80 26.87 14.17 10.19
CA SER A 80 27.63 14.63 11.36
C SER A 80 27.24 13.81 12.59
N ARG A 81 28.25 13.34 13.33
CA ARG A 81 28.04 12.68 14.63
C ARG A 81 28.34 13.68 15.74
N SER A 82 27.37 13.86 16.64
CA SER A 82 27.58 14.61 17.88
C SER A 82 28.61 13.90 18.76
N SER A 83 29.43 14.68 19.47
CA SER A 83 30.35 14.17 20.49
C SER A 83 29.64 13.76 21.79
N THR A 84 28.36 14.13 21.94
CA THR A 84 27.53 13.80 23.10
C THR A 84 26.20 13.18 22.66
N ASN A 85 25.61 12.36 23.54
CA ASN A 85 24.26 11.85 23.33
C ASN A 85 23.24 12.97 23.60
N LEU A 86 22.57 13.43 22.55
CA LEU A 86 21.70 14.61 22.61
C LEU A 86 20.32 14.31 23.22
N TYR A 87 19.87 13.06 23.18
CA TYR A 87 18.47 12.69 23.46
C TYR A 87 18.35 11.34 24.16
N GLU A 88 19.28 11.04 25.06
CA GLU A 88 19.36 9.74 25.75
C GLU A 88 18.05 9.36 26.45
N LYS A 89 17.35 10.34 27.04
CA LYS A 89 16.10 10.09 27.78
C LYS A 89 14.94 9.82 26.83
N GLU A 90 14.87 10.59 25.75
CA GLU A 90 13.78 10.54 24.77
C GLU A 90 13.82 9.25 23.93
N PHE A 91 15.01 8.72 23.67
CA PHE A 91 15.21 7.51 22.87
C PHE A 91 15.66 6.29 23.69
N ASN A 92 15.48 6.29 25.02
CA ASN A 92 15.92 5.16 25.87
C ASN A 92 15.18 3.84 25.58
N GLU A 93 14.00 3.91 24.95
CA GLU A 93 13.18 2.74 24.55
C GLU A 93 12.96 2.64 23.04
N PHE A 94 13.67 3.45 22.24
CA PHE A 94 13.63 3.36 20.78
C PHE A 94 14.44 2.16 20.28
#